data_AF-A0A945ZT88-F1
#
_entry.id   AF-A0A945ZT88-F1
#
_cell.length_a   1.000
_cell.length_b   1.000
_cell.length_c   1.000
_cell.angle_alpha   90.00
_cell.angle_beta   90.00
_cell.angle_gamma   90.00
#
_symmetry.space_group_name_H-M   'P 1'
#
loop_
_entity.id
_entity.type
_entity.pdbx_description
1 polymer ?
#
loop_
_entity_poly.entity_id
_entity_poly.type
_entity_poly.pdbx_seq_one_letter_code
_entity_poly.pdbx_strand_id
1 'polypeptide(L)'
;MSKNPIMARWNPAVLDQNRLFYAIWSTMLFLILIWGTYWINEVYALNLRRHGNHPGQWRDWSGVLTFPFLHGDLEHLWNNTATFFTLNGMLFYFYRSIAIRVWSLLFLSSGIGLWLFAAGGNHIGASGLIYALAAFLFVSGVIRDSKLLLRVSLVVAFLYGGMVWWMLPLDGHISWEGHLSGAISGLVAALLFRRTGPLPDLPIFSLEDAQEPLPDWWITAHPEHPDVIALKKNGDYTATQHTHSTSEKSPTVVYHIKKKDT
;
A
#
# COMPACT_ATOMS: atom_id res chain seq x y z
N MET A 1 28.29 18.79 5.03
CA MET A 1 27.67 17.66 4.32
C MET A 1 26.43 18.20 3.63
N SER A 2 26.49 18.35 2.30
CA SER A 2 25.32 18.70 1.49
C SER A 2 24.35 17.52 1.57
N LYS A 3 23.16 17.75 2.14
CA LYS A 3 22.06 16.80 2.00
C LYS A 3 21.59 16.91 0.56
N ASN A 4 22.00 15.98 -0.28
CA ASN A 4 21.39 15.80 -1.60
C ASN A 4 19.86 15.72 -1.40
N PRO A 5 19.06 16.49 -2.14
CA PRO A 5 17.62 16.28 -2.14
C PRO A 5 17.41 14.84 -2.60
N ILE A 6 16.68 14.08 -1.78
CA ILE A 6 16.33 12.69 -2.07
C ILE A 6 15.45 12.75 -3.32
N MET A 7 16.04 12.65 -4.51
CA MET A 7 15.28 12.42 -5.72
C MET A 7 14.52 11.12 -5.52
N ALA A 8 13.20 11.22 -5.54
CA ALA A 8 12.29 10.08 -5.51
C ALA A 8 12.66 9.15 -6.67
N ARG A 9 13.42 8.10 -6.39
CA ARG A 9 13.55 6.95 -7.28
C ARG A 9 12.22 6.19 -7.23
N TRP A 10 11.18 6.74 -7.84
CA TRP A 10 10.27 5.86 -8.57
C TRP A 10 11.18 5.08 -9.50
N ASN A 11 11.20 3.75 -9.41
CA ASN A 11 11.92 2.95 -10.39
C ASN A 11 10.94 2.68 -11.53
N PRO A 12 10.91 3.50 -12.60
CA PRO A 12 10.11 3.24 -13.78
C PRO A 12 10.42 1.89 -14.43
N ALA A 13 11.57 1.29 -14.13
CA ALA A 13 12.00 0.02 -14.73
C ALA A 13 11.14 -1.18 -14.31
N VAL A 14 10.23 -1.04 -13.34
CA VAL A 14 9.23 -2.08 -13.07
C VAL A 14 7.93 -1.70 -13.77
N LEU A 15 7.80 -2.21 -14.99
CA LEU A 15 6.55 -2.25 -15.76
C LEU A 15 5.40 -2.82 -14.89
N ASP A 16 4.18 -2.29 -15.06
CA ASP A 16 3.02 -2.74 -14.30
C ASP A 16 2.75 -4.26 -14.44
N GLN A 17 3.17 -4.87 -15.55
CA GLN A 17 3.16 -6.32 -15.74
C GLN A 17 3.88 -7.10 -14.63
N ASN A 18 5.05 -6.62 -14.20
CA ASN A 18 5.80 -7.26 -13.12
C ASN A 18 5.07 -7.11 -11.79
N ARG A 19 4.41 -5.96 -11.55
CA ARG A 19 3.64 -5.72 -10.31
C ARG A 19 2.46 -6.67 -10.21
N LEU A 20 1.71 -6.80 -11.31
CA LEU A 20 0.60 -7.72 -11.40
C LEU A 20 1.05 -9.16 -11.23
N PHE A 21 2.14 -9.56 -11.88
CA PHE A 21 2.72 -10.90 -11.73
C PHE A 21 3.05 -11.20 -10.26
N TYR A 22 3.76 -10.31 -9.55
CA TYR A 22 4.10 -10.54 -8.14
C TYR A 22 2.86 -10.62 -7.24
N ALA A 23 1.86 -9.78 -7.48
CA ALA A 23 0.62 -9.77 -6.70
C ALA A 23 -0.21 -11.05 -6.92
N ILE A 24 -0.36 -11.49 -8.17
CA ILE A 24 -1.05 -12.74 -8.50
C ILE A 24 -0.25 -13.92 -7.94
N TRP A 25 1.06 -13.98 -8.18
CA TRP A 25 1.90 -15.08 -7.75
C TRP A 25 1.88 -15.27 -6.23
N SER A 26 2.09 -14.20 -5.44
CA SER A 26 2.06 -14.30 -3.98
C SER A 26 0.69 -14.72 -3.44
N THR A 27 -0.37 -14.22 -4.06
CA THR A 27 -1.75 -14.54 -3.69
C THR A 27 -2.12 -15.99 -4.01
N MET A 28 -1.77 -16.45 -5.23
CA MET A 28 -1.99 -17.82 -5.66
C MET A 28 -1.18 -18.81 -4.85
N LEU A 29 0.08 -18.49 -4.52
CA LEU A 29 0.91 -19.34 -3.66
C LEU A 29 0.20 -19.63 -2.32
N PHE A 30 -0.32 -18.59 -1.65
CA PHE A 30 -1.00 -18.79 -0.37
C PHE A 30 -2.32 -19.54 -0.53
N LEU A 31 -3.10 -19.25 -1.58
CA LEU A 31 -4.34 -19.97 -1.85
C LEU A 31 -4.11 -21.43 -2.20
N ILE A 32 -3.05 -21.77 -2.93
CA ILE A 32 -2.64 -23.16 -3.18
C ILE A 32 -2.33 -23.87 -1.86
N LEU A 33 -1.67 -23.20 -0.91
CA LEU A 33 -1.43 -23.77 0.42
C LEU A 33 -2.74 -24.02 1.17
N ILE A 34 -3.66 -23.05 1.22
CA ILE A 34 -4.96 -23.20 1.90
C ILE A 34 -5.80 -24.31 1.24
N TRP A 35 -5.93 -24.30 -0.08
CA TRP A 35 -6.70 -25.30 -0.81
C TRP A 35 -6.06 -26.68 -0.69
N GLY A 36 -4.72 -26.75 -0.75
CA GLY A 36 -3.95 -27.97 -0.57
C GLY A 36 -4.16 -28.58 0.81
N THR A 37 -4.09 -27.80 1.89
CA THR A 37 -4.33 -28.29 3.25
C THR A 37 -5.77 -28.77 3.42
N TYR A 38 -6.75 -28.06 2.86
CA TYR A 38 -8.15 -28.49 2.88
C TYR A 38 -8.35 -29.83 2.15
N TRP A 39 -7.89 -29.94 0.90
CA TRP A 39 -8.02 -31.15 0.10
C TRP A 39 -7.31 -32.36 0.73
N ILE A 40 -6.07 -32.17 1.20
CA ILE A 40 -5.31 -33.23 1.89
C ILE A 40 -6.06 -33.68 3.14
N ASN A 41 -6.65 -32.76 3.91
CA ASN A 41 -7.43 -33.12 5.08
C ASN A 41 -8.65 -33.98 4.72
N GLU A 42 -9.39 -33.61 3.66
CA GLU A 42 -10.59 -34.34 3.23
C GLU A 42 -10.27 -35.72 2.66
N VAL A 43 -9.25 -35.82 1.79
CA VAL A 43 -8.91 -37.08 1.10
C VAL A 43 -8.35 -38.13 2.07
N TYR A 44 -7.50 -37.70 3.00
CA TYR A 44 -6.77 -38.60 3.89
C TYR A 44 -7.34 -38.66 5.31
N ALA A 45 -8.43 -37.95 5.60
CA ALA A 45 -9.09 -37.89 6.91
C ALA A 45 -8.13 -37.60 8.08
N LEU A 46 -7.14 -36.71 7.86
CA LEU A 46 -6.02 -36.49 8.79
C LEU A 46 -6.39 -35.70 10.06
N ASN A 47 -7.63 -35.23 10.17
CA ASN A 47 -8.11 -34.40 11.27
C ASN A 47 -7.20 -33.16 11.53
N LEU A 48 -6.71 -32.53 10.46
CA LEU A 48 -5.82 -31.37 10.54
C LEU A 48 -6.48 -30.17 11.22
N ARG A 49 -7.83 -30.09 11.15
CA ARG A 49 -8.64 -29.05 11.79
C ARG A 49 -8.35 -28.89 13.28
N ARG A 50 -7.88 -29.93 13.99
CA ARG A 50 -7.51 -29.85 15.41
C ARG A 50 -6.32 -28.93 15.69
N HIS A 51 -5.49 -28.65 14.68
CA HIS A 51 -4.30 -27.81 14.77
C HIS A 51 -4.63 -26.33 14.47
N GLY A 52 -5.84 -25.86 14.80
CA GLY A 52 -6.19 -24.45 14.75
C GLY A 52 -5.60 -23.68 15.92
N ASN A 53 -5.99 -22.42 16.06
CA ASN A 53 -5.54 -21.55 17.13
C ASN A 53 -6.36 -21.83 18.40
N HIS A 54 -5.69 -22.29 19.46
CA HIS A 54 -6.28 -22.56 20.77
C HIS A 54 -5.86 -21.45 21.75
N PRO A 55 -6.73 -20.48 22.05
CA PRO A 55 -6.35 -19.30 22.81
C PRO A 55 -5.80 -19.64 24.21
N GLY A 56 -4.68 -19.02 24.58
CA GLY A 56 -4.00 -19.22 25.86
C GLY A 56 -3.35 -20.60 26.07
N GLN A 57 -3.45 -21.54 25.12
CA GLN A 57 -2.91 -22.89 25.27
C GLN A 57 -1.50 -22.98 24.68
N TRP A 58 -0.48 -23.04 25.54
CA TRP A 58 0.92 -23.14 25.14
C TRP A 58 1.27 -24.44 24.42
N ARG A 59 0.59 -25.55 24.74
CA ARG A 59 0.84 -26.85 24.11
C ARG A 59 0.51 -26.84 22.61
N ASP A 60 -0.48 -26.04 22.23
CA ASP A 60 -1.04 -25.97 20.88
C ASP A 60 -0.69 -24.63 20.20
N TRP A 61 0.43 -24.01 20.60
CA TRP A 61 0.88 -22.69 20.14
C TRP A 61 1.12 -22.59 18.63
N SER A 62 1.46 -23.71 17.98
CA SER A 62 1.65 -23.78 16.54
C SER A 62 0.38 -23.36 15.77
N GLY A 63 -0.77 -23.48 16.43
CA GLY A 63 -2.07 -22.95 16.02
C GLY A 63 -2.05 -21.50 15.55
N VAL A 64 -1.20 -20.66 16.17
CA VAL A 64 -0.99 -19.25 15.77
C VAL A 64 -0.58 -19.11 14.29
N LEU A 65 0.15 -20.09 13.76
CA LEU A 65 0.65 -20.08 12.39
C LEU A 65 -0.22 -20.93 11.45
N THR A 66 -0.81 -22.02 11.95
CA THR A 66 -1.50 -23.01 11.12
C THR A 66 -2.97 -22.69 10.89
N PHE A 67 -3.62 -21.95 11.79
CA PHE A 67 -5.06 -21.69 11.69
C PHE A 67 -5.53 -21.05 10.37
N PRO A 68 -4.78 -20.16 9.69
CA PRO A 68 -5.26 -19.54 8.45
C PRO A 68 -5.41 -20.53 7.29
N PHE A 69 -4.74 -21.69 7.39
CA PHE A 69 -4.76 -22.73 6.36
C PHE A 69 -5.84 -23.79 6.58
N LEU A 70 -6.50 -23.78 7.74
CA LEU A 70 -7.49 -24.78 8.12
C LEU A 70 -8.89 -24.21 7.93
N HIS A 71 -9.81 -24.96 7.32
CA HIS A 71 -11.19 -24.52 7.11
C HIS A 71 -12.17 -25.64 7.50
N GLY A 72 -13.34 -25.25 8.03
CA GLY A 72 -14.38 -26.16 8.50
C GLY A 72 -15.05 -26.89 7.33
N ASP A 73 -15.46 -26.12 6.34
CA ASP A 73 -16.28 -26.55 5.21
C ASP A 73 -15.92 -25.76 3.93
N LEU A 74 -16.54 -26.15 2.81
CA LEU A 74 -16.24 -25.60 1.49
C LEU A 74 -16.76 -24.18 1.32
N GLU A 75 -17.89 -23.83 1.95
CA GLU A 75 -18.47 -22.48 1.88
C GLU A 75 -17.56 -21.49 2.61
N HIS A 76 -17.13 -21.84 3.82
CA HIS A 76 -16.17 -21.06 4.60
C HIS A 76 -14.85 -20.87 3.83
N LEU A 77 -14.34 -21.92 3.16
CA LEU A 77 -13.14 -21.83 2.32
C LEU A 77 -13.33 -20.87 1.14
N TRP A 78 -14.49 -20.90 0.48
CA TRP A 78 -14.73 -20.11 -0.72
C TRP A 78 -14.95 -18.63 -0.43
N ASN A 79 -15.69 -18.33 0.63
CA ASN A 79 -15.90 -16.97 1.11
C ASN A 79 -14.58 -16.29 1.48
N ASN A 80 -13.66 -17.02 2.15
CA ASN A 80 -12.32 -16.52 2.43
C ASN A 80 -11.48 -16.37 1.16
N THR A 81 -11.57 -17.29 0.20
CA THR A 81 -10.77 -17.26 -1.02
C THR A 81 -10.99 -15.98 -1.83
N ALA A 82 -12.25 -15.62 -2.10
CA ALA A 82 -12.56 -14.43 -2.89
C ALA A 82 -12.05 -13.13 -2.23
N THR A 83 -12.28 -13.02 -0.92
CA THR A 83 -11.89 -11.85 -0.13
C THR A 83 -10.37 -11.76 0.00
N PHE A 84 -9.72 -12.87 0.35
CA PHE A 84 -8.26 -12.94 0.44
C PHE A 84 -7.60 -12.62 -0.89
N PHE A 85 -8.10 -13.16 -2.00
CA PHE A 85 -7.54 -12.91 -3.32
C PHE A 85 -7.46 -11.41 -3.61
N THR A 86 -8.56 -10.71 -3.37
CA THR A 86 -8.66 -9.28 -3.61
C THR A 86 -7.75 -8.48 -2.69
N LEU A 87 -7.84 -8.70 -1.36
CA LEU A 87 -7.12 -7.89 -0.38
C LEU A 87 -5.61 -8.17 -0.39
N ASN A 88 -5.21 -9.45 -0.48
CA ASN A 88 -3.80 -9.80 -0.58
C ASN A 88 -3.20 -9.31 -1.90
N GLY A 89 -3.93 -9.44 -3.00
CA GLY A 89 -3.55 -8.89 -4.30
C GLY A 89 -3.35 -7.36 -4.22
N MET A 90 -4.28 -6.63 -3.61
CA MET A 90 -4.15 -5.19 -3.39
C MET A 90 -2.92 -4.82 -2.55
N LEU A 91 -2.62 -5.57 -1.48
CA LEU A 91 -1.42 -5.33 -0.67
C LEU A 91 -0.15 -5.46 -1.52
N PHE A 92 0.01 -6.58 -2.23
CA PHE A 92 1.23 -6.83 -3.02
C PHE A 92 1.34 -5.94 -4.25
N TYR A 93 0.22 -5.48 -4.81
CA TYR A 93 0.18 -4.57 -5.94
C TYR A 93 0.49 -3.13 -5.52
N PHE A 94 -0.27 -2.56 -4.59
CA PHE A 94 -0.19 -1.15 -4.22
C PHE A 94 0.91 -0.85 -3.19
N TYR A 95 1.23 -1.78 -2.29
CA TYR A 95 2.19 -1.59 -1.19
C TYR A 95 3.50 -2.38 -1.39
N ARG A 96 3.85 -2.73 -2.62
CA ARG A 96 4.95 -3.66 -2.96
C ARG A 96 6.26 -3.49 -2.18
N SER A 97 6.72 -2.25 -1.97
CA SER A 97 7.99 -1.98 -1.27
C SER A 97 8.02 -2.41 0.20
N ILE A 98 6.84 -2.52 0.81
CA ILE A 98 6.65 -2.96 2.20
C ILE A 98 5.78 -4.22 2.31
N ALA A 99 5.23 -4.74 1.20
CA ALA A 99 4.21 -5.78 1.19
C ALA A 99 4.59 -7.01 2.03
N ILE A 100 5.79 -7.57 1.83
CA ILE A 100 6.24 -8.74 2.61
C ILE A 100 6.35 -8.41 4.11
N ARG A 101 6.89 -7.25 4.46
CA ARG A 101 7.06 -6.83 5.87
C ARG A 101 5.72 -6.62 6.55
N VAL A 102 4.79 -5.96 5.87
CA VAL A 102 3.42 -5.76 6.35
C VAL A 102 2.71 -7.11 6.45
N TRP A 103 2.73 -7.92 5.40
CA TRP A 103 2.06 -9.20 5.37
C TRP A 103 2.53 -10.13 6.48
N SER A 104 3.84 -10.26 6.69
CA SER A 104 4.39 -11.07 7.79
C SER A 104 3.95 -10.55 9.16
N LEU A 105 3.92 -9.23 9.34
CA LEU A 105 3.42 -8.63 10.57
C LEU A 105 1.93 -8.92 10.77
N LEU A 106 1.10 -8.76 9.74
CA LEU A 106 -0.34 -9.04 9.80
C LEU A 106 -0.60 -10.52 10.10
N PHE A 107 0.09 -11.43 9.41
CA PHE A 107 0.01 -12.87 9.61
C PHE A 107 0.34 -13.26 11.05
N LEU A 108 1.48 -12.81 11.57
CA LEU A 108 1.90 -13.14 12.94
C LEU A 108 1.04 -12.45 13.99
N SER A 109 0.82 -11.15 13.87
CA SER A 109 0.12 -10.39 14.90
C SER A 109 -1.36 -10.74 14.99
N SER A 110 -2.03 -11.08 13.88
CA SER A 110 -3.43 -11.52 13.92
C SER A 110 -3.58 -12.86 14.64
N GLY A 111 -2.68 -13.81 14.37
CA GLY A 111 -2.64 -15.09 15.09
C GLY A 111 -2.30 -14.95 16.57
N ILE A 112 -1.29 -14.13 16.89
CA ILE A 112 -0.91 -13.86 18.29
C ILE A 112 -2.04 -13.13 19.02
N GLY A 113 -2.65 -12.12 18.40
CA GLY A 113 -3.77 -11.38 18.98
C GLY A 113 -4.95 -12.29 19.27
N LEU A 114 -5.34 -13.14 18.31
CA LEU A 114 -6.37 -14.16 18.51
C LEU A 114 -6.01 -15.10 19.66
N TRP A 115 -4.77 -15.58 19.72
CA TRP A 115 -4.31 -16.48 20.79
C TRP A 115 -4.33 -15.82 22.18
N LEU A 116 -4.09 -14.51 22.26
CA LEU A 116 -4.07 -13.75 23.51
C LEU A 116 -5.46 -13.34 24.00
N PHE A 117 -6.36 -12.96 23.09
CA PHE A 117 -7.60 -12.25 23.44
C PHE A 117 -8.89 -13.04 23.22
N ALA A 118 -8.86 -14.14 22.46
CA ALA A 118 -10.06 -14.94 22.25
C ALA A 118 -10.36 -15.89 23.42
N ALA A 119 -11.63 -16.24 23.58
CA ALA A 119 -12.11 -17.04 24.69
C ALA A 119 -12.24 -18.53 24.31
N GLY A 120 -11.16 -19.29 24.53
CA GLY A 120 -11.16 -20.76 24.38
C GLY A 120 -11.52 -21.25 22.97
N GLY A 121 -11.79 -22.55 22.84
CA GLY A 121 -12.14 -23.16 21.56
C GLY A 121 -10.95 -23.37 20.62
N ASN A 122 -11.28 -23.75 19.38
CA ASN A 122 -10.32 -24.02 18.31
C ASN A 122 -10.71 -23.19 17.09
N HIS A 123 -9.98 -22.12 16.85
CA HIS A 123 -10.25 -21.20 15.76
C HIS A 123 -9.51 -21.64 14.50
N ILE A 124 -10.23 -21.70 13.38
CA ILE A 124 -9.68 -22.04 12.06
C ILE A 124 -10.25 -21.05 11.03
N GLY A 125 -9.48 -20.81 9.97
CA GLY A 125 -9.89 -19.99 8.84
C GLY A 125 -8.95 -18.80 8.64
N ALA A 126 -8.83 -18.36 7.38
CA ALA A 126 -8.01 -17.22 7.02
C ALA A 126 -8.60 -15.86 7.41
N SER A 127 -9.82 -15.84 7.97
CA SER A 127 -10.58 -14.61 8.20
C SER A 127 -9.85 -13.61 9.08
N GLY A 128 -9.19 -14.03 10.16
CA GLY A 128 -8.38 -13.14 11.00
C GLY A 128 -7.32 -12.36 10.20
N LEU A 129 -6.63 -13.01 9.26
CA LEU A 129 -5.69 -12.35 8.35
C LEU A 129 -6.40 -11.44 7.34
N ILE A 130 -7.56 -11.84 6.82
CA ILE A 130 -8.39 -11.03 5.93
C ILE A 130 -8.82 -9.71 6.60
N TYR A 131 -9.26 -9.77 7.85
CA TYR A 131 -9.60 -8.56 8.63
C TYR A 131 -8.38 -7.67 8.84
N ALA A 132 -7.21 -8.27 9.08
CA ALA A 132 -5.95 -7.54 9.19
C ALA A 132 -5.57 -6.83 7.87
N LEU A 133 -5.72 -7.50 6.73
CA LEU A 133 -5.50 -6.92 5.40
C LEU A 133 -6.50 -5.79 5.10
N ALA A 134 -7.79 -6.02 5.35
CA ALA A 134 -8.84 -5.02 5.12
C ALA A 134 -8.62 -3.76 5.95
N ALA A 135 -8.39 -3.91 7.26
CA ALA A 135 -8.12 -2.80 8.15
C ALA A 135 -6.82 -2.07 7.78
N PHE A 136 -5.75 -2.81 7.44
CA PHE A 136 -4.52 -2.19 6.96
C PHE A 136 -4.75 -1.35 5.71
N LEU A 137 -5.35 -1.92 4.65
CA LEU A 137 -5.57 -1.23 3.38
C LEU A 137 -6.48 -0.01 3.54
N PHE A 138 -7.57 -0.15 4.31
CA PHE A 138 -8.50 0.94 4.57
C PHE A 138 -7.81 2.08 5.33
N VAL A 139 -7.24 1.79 6.50
CA VAL A 139 -6.66 2.82 7.38
C VAL A 139 -5.41 3.43 6.75
N SER A 140 -4.52 2.60 6.20
CA SER A 140 -3.31 3.06 5.52
C SER A 140 -3.63 3.96 4.33
N GLY A 141 -4.71 3.68 3.58
CA GLY A 141 -5.16 4.55 2.49
C GLY A 141 -5.75 5.88 2.95
N VAL A 142 -6.44 5.90 4.10
CA VAL A 142 -7.03 7.13 4.68
C VAL A 142 -5.96 8.05 5.28
N ILE A 143 -4.99 7.48 6.01
CA ILE A 143 -4.01 8.29 6.76
C ILE A 143 -2.80 8.73 5.93
N ARG A 144 -2.66 8.24 4.70
CA ARG A 144 -1.57 8.61 3.80
C ARG A 144 -2.03 9.69 2.83
N ASP A 145 -1.12 10.61 2.55
CA ASP A 145 -1.32 11.66 1.55
C ASP A 145 -1.09 11.11 0.12
N SER A 146 -1.97 10.21 -0.34
CA SER A 146 -1.97 9.67 -1.71
C SER A 146 -3.39 9.44 -2.19
N LYS A 147 -3.77 10.06 -3.30
CA LYS A 147 -5.10 9.90 -3.91
C LYS A 147 -5.28 8.48 -4.42
N LEU A 148 -4.21 7.84 -4.90
CA LEU A 148 -4.26 6.43 -5.30
C LEU A 148 -4.64 5.52 -4.13
N LEU A 149 -3.96 5.64 -2.98
CA LEU A 149 -4.23 4.79 -1.82
C LEU A 149 -5.58 5.11 -1.17
N LEU A 150 -6.03 6.37 -1.24
CA LEU A 150 -7.38 6.74 -0.83
C LEU A 150 -8.44 6.02 -1.69
N ARG A 151 -8.26 5.95 -3.02
CA ARG A 151 -9.16 5.17 -3.90
C ARG A 151 -9.16 3.69 -3.55
N VAL A 152 -8.00 3.11 -3.22
CA VAL A 152 -7.91 1.72 -2.75
C VAL A 152 -8.74 1.53 -1.48
N SER A 153 -8.63 2.45 -0.52
CA SER A 153 -9.43 2.43 0.70
C SER A 153 -10.94 2.50 0.42
N LEU A 154 -11.37 3.36 -0.52
CA LEU A 154 -12.77 3.44 -0.95
C LEU A 154 -13.26 2.13 -1.59
N VAL A 155 -12.45 1.49 -2.42
CA VAL A 155 -12.78 0.18 -3.01
C VAL A 155 -12.91 -0.89 -1.92
N VAL A 156 -11.99 -0.92 -0.95
CA VAL A 156 -12.06 -1.84 0.19
C VAL A 156 -13.33 -1.60 1.01
N ALA A 157 -13.66 -0.33 1.31
CA ALA A 157 -14.87 0.01 2.04
C ALA A 157 -16.15 -0.36 1.28
N PHE A 158 -16.18 -0.15 -0.04
CA PHE A 158 -17.32 -0.49 -0.89
C PHE A 158 -17.55 -2.01 -0.96
N LEU A 159 -16.48 -2.79 -1.23
CA LEU A 159 -16.59 -4.23 -1.40
C LEU A 159 -16.76 -4.98 -0.06
N TYR A 160 -16.10 -4.49 0.99
CA TYR A 160 -15.91 -5.24 2.25
C TYR A 160 -16.33 -4.46 3.51
N GLY A 161 -16.99 -3.30 3.37
CA GLY A 161 -17.46 -2.52 4.52
C GLY A 161 -18.46 -3.28 5.41
N GLY A 162 -19.25 -4.19 4.82
CA GLY A 162 -20.16 -5.06 5.57
C GLY A 162 -19.47 -6.02 6.54
N MET A 163 -18.18 -6.29 6.36
CA MET A 163 -17.42 -7.18 7.26
C MET A 163 -17.33 -6.65 8.69
N VAL A 164 -17.50 -5.34 8.91
CA VAL A 164 -17.46 -4.71 10.25
C VAL A 164 -18.47 -5.36 11.21
N TRP A 165 -19.63 -5.79 10.72
CA TRP A 165 -20.66 -6.41 11.56
C TRP A 165 -20.23 -7.75 12.15
N TRP A 166 -19.41 -8.51 11.43
CA TRP A 166 -18.92 -9.82 11.89
C TRP A 166 -17.71 -9.71 12.84
N MET A 167 -17.29 -8.50 13.20
CA MET A 167 -16.38 -8.27 14.34
C MET A 167 -17.13 -8.18 15.67
N LEU A 168 -18.46 -8.31 15.65
CA LEU A 168 -19.31 -8.29 16.83
C LEU A 168 -19.75 -9.73 17.18
N PRO A 169 -20.06 -10.01 18.46
CA PRO A 169 -20.54 -11.31 18.91
C PRO A 169 -22.02 -11.55 18.50
N LEU A 170 -22.27 -11.64 17.20
CA LEU A 170 -23.62 -11.83 16.64
C LEU A 170 -23.98 -13.30 16.42
N ASP A 171 -22.97 -14.15 16.23
CA ASP A 171 -23.12 -15.59 15.98
C ASP A 171 -22.01 -16.36 16.71
N GLY A 172 -22.38 -17.35 17.52
CA GLY A 172 -21.45 -18.17 18.29
C GLY A 172 -20.60 -19.14 17.44
N HIS A 173 -20.97 -19.36 16.17
CA HIS A 173 -20.16 -20.13 15.24
C HIS A 173 -19.05 -19.30 14.56
N ILE A 174 -19.12 -17.98 14.68
CA ILE A 174 -18.17 -17.06 14.05
C ILE A 174 -17.11 -16.64 15.08
N SER A 175 -15.85 -16.72 14.68
CA SER A 175 -14.72 -16.24 15.47
C SER A 175 -14.59 -14.72 15.39
N TRP A 176 -15.55 -14.01 15.98
CA TRP A 176 -15.55 -12.54 16.00
C TRP A 176 -14.31 -11.99 16.73
N GLU A 177 -13.78 -12.66 17.74
CA GLU A 177 -12.54 -12.27 18.42
C GLU A 177 -11.34 -12.34 17.49
N GLY A 178 -11.32 -13.32 16.59
CA GLY A 178 -10.30 -13.46 15.54
C GLY A 178 -10.41 -12.33 14.51
N HIS A 179 -11.63 -11.98 14.11
CA HIS A 179 -11.88 -10.85 13.21
C HIS A 179 -11.44 -9.52 13.85
N LEU A 180 -11.80 -9.28 15.10
CA LEU A 180 -11.43 -8.09 15.85
C LEU A 180 -9.91 -8.00 16.06
N SER A 181 -9.28 -9.10 16.47
CA SER A 181 -7.82 -9.17 16.64
C SER A 181 -7.09 -8.89 15.32
N GLY A 182 -7.60 -9.45 14.22
CA GLY A 182 -7.14 -9.14 12.87
C GLY A 182 -7.25 -7.66 12.55
N ALA A 183 -8.42 -7.05 12.74
CA ALA A 183 -8.64 -5.64 12.46
C ALA A 183 -7.70 -4.73 13.27
N ILE A 184 -7.48 -5.03 14.56
CA ILE A 184 -6.53 -4.32 15.42
C ILE A 184 -5.10 -4.44 14.88
N SER A 185 -4.68 -5.64 14.46
CA SER A 185 -3.38 -5.85 13.81
C SER A 185 -3.21 -5.00 12.55
N GLY A 186 -4.26 -4.93 11.71
CA GLY A 186 -4.28 -4.09 10.51
C GLY A 186 -4.14 -2.60 10.82
N LEU A 187 -4.89 -2.10 11.80
CA LEU A 187 -4.81 -0.73 12.30
C LEU A 187 -3.39 -0.39 12.80
N VAL A 188 -2.84 -1.24 13.66
CA VAL A 188 -1.49 -1.04 14.22
C VAL A 188 -0.44 -1.03 13.11
N ALA A 189 -0.49 -1.98 12.19
CA ALA A 189 0.42 -2.02 11.05
C ALA A 189 0.29 -0.77 10.16
N ALA A 190 -0.93 -0.28 9.92
CA ALA A 190 -1.13 0.95 9.14
C ALA A 190 -0.45 2.16 9.80
N LEU A 191 -0.58 2.30 11.12
CA LEU A 191 0.07 3.36 11.89
C LEU A 191 1.59 3.25 11.89
N LEU A 192 2.13 2.03 12.09
CA LEU A 192 3.57 1.76 12.09
C LEU A 192 4.21 2.06 10.74
N PHE A 193 3.56 1.66 9.65
CA PHE A 193 4.07 1.84 8.31
C PHE A 193 3.67 3.16 7.66
N ARG A 194 2.91 4.06 8.33
CA ARG A 194 2.38 5.29 7.70
C ARG A 194 3.41 6.17 7.00
N ARG A 195 4.67 6.13 7.44
CA ARG A 195 5.81 6.91 6.88
C ARG A 195 6.73 6.09 5.96
N THR A 196 6.42 4.82 5.72
CA THR A 196 7.21 3.90 4.90
C THR A 196 6.31 3.30 3.81
N GLY A 197 6.85 3.02 2.62
CA GLY A 197 6.05 2.42 1.54
C GLY A 197 5.88 3.34 0.33
N PRO A 198 4.78 3.18 -0.44
CA PRO A 198 4.54 3.97 -1.65
C PRO A 198 4.60 5.46 -1.34
N LEU A 199 5.33 6.20 -2.18
CA LEU A 199 5.48 7.64 -2.03
C LEU A 199 4.14 8.34 -2.28
N PRO A 200 3.93 9.53 -1.69
CA PRO A 200 2.84 10.43 -2.06
C PRO A 200 2.76 10.62 -3.57
N ASP A 201 1.59 10.94 -4.07
CA ASP A 201 1.44 11.34 -5.47
C ASP A 201 2.38 12.52 -5.68
N LEU A 202 3.33 12.41 -6.62
CA LEU A 202 4.13 13.56 -7.01
C LEU A 202 3.15 14.64 -7.48
N PRO A 203 3.39 15.93 -7.15
CA PRO A 203 2.65 16.99 -7.81
C PRO A 203 2.88 16.82 -9.31
N ILE A 204 1.86 16.30 -10.00
CA ILE A 204 1.73 16.48 -11.43
C ILE A 204 1.66 18.00 -11.54
N PHE A 205 2.61 18.61 -12.26
CA PHE A 205 2.60 20.04 -12.57
C PHE A 205 1.16 20.49 -12.67
N SER A 206 0.75 21.36 -11.75
CA SER A 206 -0.63 21.81 -11.70
C SER A 206 -0.96 22.41 -13.07
N LEU A 207 -2.20 22.33 -13.53
CA LEU A 207 -2.56 23.03 -14.76
C LEU A 207 -2.36 24.55 -14.61
N GLU A 208 -2.34 25.05 -13.36
CA GLU A 208 -1.82 26.37 -13.00
C GLU A 208 -0.32 26.54 -13.30
N ASP A 209 0.54 25.56 -13.02
CA ASP A 209 1.98 25.59 -13.35
C ASP A 209 2.19 25.59 -14.88
N ALA A 210 1.27 24.99 -15.63
CA ALA A 210 1.25 25.06 -17.10
C ALA A 210 0.80 26.41 -17.65
N GLN A 211 0.23 27.27 -16.79
CA GLN A 211 -0.11 28.67 -17.09
C GLN A 211 0.99 29.65 -16.65
N GLU A 212 2.11 29.18 -16.08
CA GLU A 212 3.25 30.06 -15.87
C GLU A 212 3.69 30.61 -17.24
N PRO A 213 3.75 31.94 -17.39
CA PRO A 213 4.18 32.54 -18.65
C PRO A 213 5.60 32.08 -18.95
N LEU A 214 5.86 31.82 -20.24
CA LEU A 214 7.19 31.41 -20.70
C LEU A 214 8.24 32.41 -20.17
N PRO A 215 9.35 31.96 -19.57
CA PRO A 215 10.39 32.86 -19.08
C PRO A 215 10.95 33.74 -20.20
N ASP A 216 11.26 35.01 -19.91
CA ASP A 216 11.77 35.96 -20.92
C ASP A 216 13.03 35.46 -21.63
N TRP A 217 13.93 34.77 -20.92
CA TRP A 217 15.14 34.19 -21.51
C TRP A 217 14.81 33.09 -22.53
N TRP A 218 13.75 32.31 -22.30
CA TRP A 218 13.31 31.24 -23.21
C TRP A 218 12.67 31.83 -24.47
N ILE A 219 11.80 32.83 -24.29
CA ILE A 219 11.17 33.59 -25.38
C ILE A 219 12.24 34.24 -26.28
N THR A 220 13.29 34.79 -25.65
CA THR A 220 14.39 35.45 -26.36
C THR A 220 15.28 34.46 -27.11
N ALA A 221 15.57 33.30 -26.50
CA ALA A 221 16.43 32.28 -27.09
C ALA A 221 15.73 31.45 -28.18
N HIS A 222 14.40 31.30 -28.13
CA HIS A 222 13.62 30.44 -29.03
C HIS A 222 12.43 31.19 -29.65
N PRO A 223 12.68 32.26 -30.43
CA PRO A 223 11.61 33.12 -30.95
C PRO A 223 10.65 32.42 -31.91
N GLU A 224 11.07 31.30 -32.51
CA GLU A 224 10.31 30.53 -33.51
C GLU A 224 9.64 29.28 -32.92
N HIS A 225 9.72 29.08 -31.60
CA HIS A 225 9.05 27.95 -30.96
C HIS A 225 7.52 28.10 -31.07
N PRO A 226 6.75 27.03 -31.36
CA PRO A 226 5.30 27.09 -31.50
C PRO A 226 4.58 27.78 -30.33
N ASP A 227 5.01 27.52 -29.10
CA ASP A 227 4.43 28.12 -27.89
C ASP A 227 4.69 29.63 -27.81
N VAL A 228 5.87 30.09 -28.22
CA VAL A 228 6.22 31.53 -28.25
C VAL A 228 5.43 32.26 -29.34
N ILE A 229 5.23 31.62 -30.49
CA ILE A 229 4.41 32.14 -31.59
C ILE A 229 2.94 32.25 -31.16
N ALA A 230 2.41 31.22 -30.49
CA ALA A 230 1.05 31.22 -29.97
C ALA A 230 0.83 32.33 -28.91
N LEU A 231 1.78 32.49 -28.00
CA LEU A 231 1.76 33.52 -26.96
C LEU A 231 1.77 34.94 -27.55
N LYS A 232 2.61 35.20 -28.57
CA LYS A 232 2.62 36.47 -29.30
C LYS A 232 1.33 36.72 -30.09
N LYS A 233 0.75 35.67 -30.67
CA LYS A 233 -0.47 35.76 -31.50
C LYS A 233 -1.72 36.05 -30.66
N ASN A 234 -1.80 35.53 -29.44
CA ASN A 234 -2.93 35.75 -28.54
C ASN A 234 -2.87 37.12 -27.83
N GLY A 235 -1.76 37.85 -27.93
CA GLY A 235 -1.60 39.17 -27.30
C GLY A 235 -1.31 39.11 -25.79
N ASP A 236 -1.11 37.91 -25.24
CA ASP A 236 -0.85 37.67 -23.81
C ASP A 236 0.59 38.02 -23.38
N TYR A 237 1.42 38.52 -24.31
CA TYR A 237 2.77 38.99 -24.02
C TYR A 237 2.79 40.51 -23.85
N THR A 238 2.72 40.99 -22.60
CA THR A 238 3.17 42.34 -22.27
C THR A 238 4.68 42.28 -22.06
N ALA A 239 5.45 42.76 -23.04
CA ALA A 239 6.87 42.99 -22.88
C ALA A 239 7.08 43.99 -21.72
N THR A 240 7.25 43.49 -20.51
CA THR A 240 7.72 44.33 -19.40
C THR A 240 9.18 44.58 -19.72
N GLN A 241 9.46 45.69 -20.38
CA GLN A 241 10.82 46.15 -20.56
C GLN A 241 11.40 46.47 -19.18
N HIS A 242 11.92 45.47 -18.50
CA HIS A 242 13.01 45.70 -17.57
C HIS A 242 14.22 46.06 -18.41
N THR A 243 14.29 47.34 -18.81
CA THR A 243 15.52 47.97 -19.25
C THR A 243 16.51 47.89 -18.09
N HIS A 244 17.24 46.78 -17.99
CA HIS A 244 18.60 46.88 -17.50
C HIS A 244 19.37 47.60 -18.58
N SER A 245 19.65 48.88 -18.32
CA SER A 245 20.59 49.64 -19.13
C SER A 245 21.88 48.83 -19.21
N THR A 246 22.15 48.32 -20.39
CA THR A 246 23.44 47.75 -20.74
C THR A 246 24.45 48.90 -20.72
N SER A 247 25.03 49.15 -19.55
CA SER A 247 26.36 49.72 -19.46
C SER A 247 27.30 48.73 -20.17
N GLU A 248 27.91 49.17 -21.26
CA GLU A 248 28.91 48.44 -22.02
C GLU A 248 30.03 47.93 -21.10
N LYS A 249 29.92 46.67 -20.68
CA LYS A 249 31.04 45.81 -20.29
C LYS A 249 30.49 44.39 -20.16
N SER A 250 31.01 43.48 -20.97
CA SER A 250 30.78 42.05 -20.81
C SER A 250 30.94 41.67 -19.32
N PRO A 251 29.98 40.95 -18.72
CA PRO A 251 30.08 40.61 -17.31
C PRO A 251 31.30 39.71 -17.08
N THR A 252 32.33 40.25 -16.45
CA THR A 252 33.46 39.45 -15.95
C THR A 252 32.98 38.68 -14.73
N VAL A 253 32.69 37.38 -14.90
CA VAL A 253 32.38 36.48 -13.78
C VAL A 253 33.68 36.16 -13.05
N VAL A 254 33.89 36.77 -11.88
CA VAL A 254 35.02 36.48 -10.99
C VAL A 254 34.60 35.41 -9.98
N TYR A 255 35.18 34.21 -10.09
CA TYR A 255 34.97 33.13 -9.14
C TYR A 255 35.85 33.32 -7.90
N HIS A 256 35.24 33.55 -6.74
CA HIS A 256 35.95 33.45 -5.45
C HIS A 256 35.86 32.02 -4.92
N ILE A 257 36.82 31.18 -5.32
CA ILE A 257 36.95 29.82 -4.81
C ILE A 257 37.61 29.90 -3.43
N LYS A 258 36.81 29.75 -2.36
CA LYS A 258 37.35 29.61 -1.00
C LYS A 258 37.76 28.16 -0.77
N LYS A 259 39.06 27.90 -0.70
CA LYS A 259 39.58 26.57 -0.33
C LYS A 259 39.11 26.28 1.10
N LYS A 260 38.47 25.13 1.28
CA LYS A 260 38.02 24.69 2.60
C LYS A 260 39.24 24.18 3.37
N ASP A 261 39.58 24.83 4.47
CA ASP A 261 40.62 24.35 5.38
C ASP A 261 40.26 22.93 5.82
N THR A 262 41.23 22.04 5.64
CA THR A 262 41.17 20.59 5.93
C THR A 262 40.99 20.31 7.41
#